data_AF-A0A1T1ANB6-F1
#
_entry.id   AF-A0A1T1ANB6-F1
#
_cell.length_a   1.000
_cell.length_b   1.000
_cell.length_c   1.000
_cell.angle_alpha   90.00
_cell.angle_beta   90.00
_cell.angle_gamma   90.00
#
_symmetry.space_group_name_H-M   'P 1'
#
loop_
_entity.id
_entity.type
_entity.pdbx_description
1 polymer ?
#
loop_
_entity_poly.entity_id
_entity_poly.type
_entity_poly.pdbx_seq_one_letter_code
_entity_poly.pdbx_strand_id
1 'polypeptide(L)'
;MSTQTLTAKLEAVKAVINSPELAKLQAAHATAQKQLDWCVEQHKADPTPRMALDRAAAKQRTAHALDALNKLQGQINQARQESSDLTRMLNSGETLANARQAWRDAADAQVTATRAAQDAQDGMTAINAALEAEKQKATAASLLQRAATLAELGFGDKVETTAAAAGKLLDNANLKIDALLNDAIPAAQKRIDQANTALVQADKATRAAEAEILKAHADCAELALAVAAEDFEKLVLSFHASRIAAFGDFGRRVEHYTVVNDTRFEIEAERIRAQAEQGN
;
A
#
# COMPACT_ATOMS: atom_id res chain seq x y z
N MET A 1 -8.94 -12.79 -8.92
CA MET A 1 -7.96 -13.91 -9.02
C MET A 1 -7.40 -14.18 -7.64
N SER A 2 -7.17 -15.45 -7.25
CA SER A 2 -6.50 -15.77 -5.98
C SER A 2 -4.97 -15.69 -6.13
N THR A 3 -4.25 -15.53 -5.01
CA THR A 3 -2.77 -15.57 -4.97
C THR A 3 -2.23 -16.84 -5.63
N GLN A 4 -2.86 -18.00 -5.39
CA GLN A 4 -2.49 -19.26 -6.04
C GLN A 4 -2.62 -19.21 -7.57
N THR A 5 -3.66 -18.55 -8.09
CA THR A 5 -3.82 -18.37 -9.55
C THR A 5 -2.72 -17.46 -10.11
N LEU A 6 -2.34 -16.40 -9.40
CA LEU A 6 -1.27 -15.49 -9.82
C LEU A 6 0.10 -16.17 -9.78
N THR A 7 0.39 -16.94 -8.73
CA THR A 7 1.63 -17.74 -8.63
C THR A 7 1.71 -18.78 -9.75
N ALA A 8 0.62 -19.50 -10.03
CA ALA A 8 0.59 -20.48 -11.10
C ALA A 8 0.82 -19.84 -12.49
N LYS A 9 0.22 -18.67 -12.75
CA LYS A 9 0.48 -17.90 -13.97
C LYS A 9 1.94 -17.44 -14.05
N LEU A 10 2.51 -16.93 -12.96
CA LEU A 10 3.90 -16.48 -12.92
C LEU A 10 4.87 -17.62 -13.24
N GLU A 11 4.65 -18.82 -12.70
CA GLU A 11 5.48 -19.99 -13.00
C GLU A 11 5.35 -20.43 -14.47
N ALA A 12 4.15 -20.37 -15.05
CA ALA A 12 3.94 -20.64 -16.47
C ALA A 12 4.69 -19.64 -17.37
N VAL A 13 4.65 -18.35 -17.03
CA VAL A 13 5.37 -17.28 -17.74
C VAL A 13 6.88 -17.46 -17.62
N LYS A 14 7.40 -17.77 -16.43
CA LYS A 14 8.83 -18.07 -16.23
C LYS A 14 9.30 -19.26 -17.07
N ALA A 15 8.46 -20.27 -17.27
CA ALA A 15 8.78 -21.40 -18.14
C ALA A 15 8.97 -20.98 -19.61
N VAL A 16 8.18 -20.01 -20.09
CA VAL A 16 8.33 -19.41 -21.44
C VAL A 16 9.64 -18.62 -21.53
N ILE A 17 9.94 -17.79 -20.54
CA ILE A 17 11.18 -16.98 -20.50
C ILE A 17 12.43 -17.88 -20.52
N ASN A 18 12.37 -19.00 -19.80
CA ASN A 18 13.48 -19.95 -19.67
C ASN A 18 13.47 -21.06 -20.74
N SER A 19 12.64 -20.93 -21.78
CA SER A 19 12.56 -21.95 -22.83
C SER A 19 13.90 -22.12 -23.57
N PRO A 20 14.39 -23.35 -23.74
CA PRO A 20 15.62 -23.62 -24.49
C PRO A 20 15.45 -23.37 -26.00
N GLU A 21 14.23 -23.10 -26.47
CA GLU A 21 13.88 -22.95 -27.88
C GLU A 21 14.56 -21.74 -28.53
N LEU A 22 14.81 -20.67 -27.76
CA LEU A 22 15.57 -19.51 -28.25
C LEU A 22 17.00 -19.91 -28.64
N ALA A 23 17.69 -20.65 -27.78
CA ALA A 23 19.04 -21.14 -28.06
C ALA A 23 19.06 -22.10 -29.26
N LYS A 24 18.04 -22.95 -29.41
CA LYS A 24 17.90 -23.85 -30.57
C LYS A 24 17.69 -23.09 -31.87
N LEU A 25 16.82 -22.08 -31.88
CA LEU A 25 16.57 -21.25 -33.05
C LEU A 25 17.79 -20.39 -33.42
N GLN A 26 18.54 -19.90 -32.44
CA GLN A 26 19.79 -19.15 -32.68
C GLN A 26 20.83 -20.05 -33.36
N ALA A 27 20.98 -21.29 -32.90
CA ALA A 27 21.86 -22.27 -33.51
C ALA A 27 21.39 -22.66 -34.93
N ALA A 28 20.08 -22.82 -35.14
CA ALA A 28 19.50 -23.12 -36.46
C ALA A 28 19.72 -21.97 -37.45
N HIS A 29 19.51 -20.72 -37.02
CA HIS A 29 19.78 -19.54 -37.83
C HIS A 29 21.27 -19.41 -38.17
N ALA A 30 22.17 -19.60 -37.21
CA ALA A 30 23.61 -19.58 -37.47
C ALA A 30 24.03 -20.65 -38.48
N THR A 31 23.41 -21.84 -38.42
CA THR A 31 23.63 -22.92 -39.38
C THR A 31 23.10 -22.57 -40.77
N ALA A 32 21.89 -22.03 -40.86
CA ALA A 32 21.29 -21.58 -42.11
C ALA A 32 22.10 -20.44 -42.76
N GLN A 33 22.62 -19.51 -41.95
CA GLN A 33 23.43 -18.39 -42.42
C GLN A 33 24.75 -18.89 -43.03
N LYS A 34 25.45 -19.82 -42.35
CA LYS A 34 26.67 -20.45 -42.90
C LYS A 34 26.41 -21.15 -44.24
N GLN A 35 25.27 -21.82 -44.39
CA GLN A 35 24.88 -22.44 -45.66
C GLN A 35 24.62 -21.40 -46.76
N LEU A 36 23.95 -20.29 -46.42
CA LEU A 36 23.74 -19.18 -47.35
C LEU A 36 25.06 -18.55 -47.79
N ASP A 37 25.97 -18.28 -46.85
CA ASP A 37 27.28 -17.71 -47.14
C ASP A 37 28.09 -18.62 -48.08
N TRP A 38 28.06 -19.93 -47.84
CA TRP A 38 28.67 -20.91 -48.73
C TRP A 38 28.04 -20.90 -50.14
N CYS A 39 26.71 -20.90 -50.25
CA CYS A 39 26.01 -20.82 -51.54
C CYS A 39 26.33 -19.51 -52.30
N VAL A 40 26.51 -18.40 -51.57
CA VAL A 40 26.91 -17.11 -52.16
C VAL A 40 28.31 -17.21 -52.74
N GLU A 41 29.27 -17.78 -52.02
CA GLU A 41 30.64 -17.97 -52.50
C GLU A 41 30.71 -18.93 -53.69
N GLN A 42 29.99 -20.05 -53.66
CA GLN A 42 29.91 -20.97 -54.81
C GLN A 42 29.31 -20.31 -56.05
N HIS A 43 28.24 -19.52 -55.88
CA HIS A 43 27.63 -18.79 -57.00
C HIS A 43 28.56 -17.70 -57.57
N LYS A 44 29.43 -17.08 -56.75
CA LYS A 44 30.44 -16.14 -57.25
C LYS A 44 31.51 -16.85 -58.08
N ALA A 45 31.87 -18.08 -57.68
CA ALA A 45 32.85 -18.90 -58.37
C ALA A 45 32.32 -19.51 -59.67
N ASP A 46 31.06 -19.96 -59.70
CA ASP A 46 30.41 -20.58 -60.87
C ASP A 46 28.88 -20.30 -60.91
N PRO A 47 28.43 -19.28 -61.67
CA PRO A 47 27.03 -18.87 -61.70
C PRO A 47 26.18 -19.75 -62.63
N THR A 48 25.76 -20.90 -62.13
CA THR A 48 24.80 -21.77 -62.83
C THR A 48 23.34 -21.53 -62.37
N PRO A 49 22.34 -21.83 -63.21
CA PRO A 49 20.93 -21.76 -62.82
C PRO A 49 20.59 -22.60 -61.57
N ARG A 50 21.28 -23.73 -61.40
CA ARG A 50 21.14 -24.60 -60.22
C ARG A 50 21.67 -23.91 -58.96
N MET A 51 22.83 -23.24 -59.02
CA MET A 51 23.37 -22.46 -57.92
C MET A 51 22.49 -21.26 -57.55
N ALA A 52 21.81 -20.64 -58.53
CA ALA A 52 20.83 -19.59 -58.27
C ALA A 52 19.61 -20.10 -57.47
N LEU A 53 19.11 -21.29 -57.81
CA LEU A 53 18.04 -21.98 -57.07
C LEU A 53 18.48 -22.35 -55.65
N ASP A 54 19.67 -22.92 -55.48
CA ASP A 54 20.20 -23.31 -54.16
C ASP A 54 20.43 -22.08 -53.25
N ARG A 55 20.92 -20.97 -53.83
CA ARG A 55 21.04 -19.68 -53.13
C ARG A 55 19.68 -19.11 -52.73
N ALA A 56 18.66 -19.18 -53.60
CA ALA A 56 17.32 -18.72 -53.29
C ALA A 56 16.69 -19.54 -52.16
N ALA A 57 16.85 -20.87 -52.19
CA ALA A 57 16.38 -21.76 -51.12
C ALA A 57 17.09 -21.50 -49.79
N ALA A 58 18.42 -21.27 -49.81
CA ALA A 58 19.18 -20.91 -48.61
C ALA A 58 18.72 -19.57 -48.02
N LYS A 59 18.51 -18.54 -48.85
CA LYS A 59 17.95 -17.24 -48.43
C LYS A 59 16.58 -17.38 -47.78
N GLN A 60 15.72 -18.23 -48.34
CA GLN A 60 14.39 -18.46 -47.80
C GLN A 60 14.48 -19.14 -46.41
N ARG A 61 15.35 -20.14 -46.25
CA ARG A 61 15.56 -20.80 -44.95
C ARG A 61 16.12 -19.86 -43.89
N THR A 62 17.09 -19.01 -44.22
CA THR A 62 17.61 -17.99 -43.29
C THR A 62 16.54 -16.98 -42.91
N ALA A 63 15.72 -16.53 -43.86
CA ALA A 63 14.63 -15.59 -43.59
C ALA A 63 13.57 -16.19 -42.66
N HIS A 64 13.17 -17.46 -42.87
CA HIS A 64 12.23 -18.14 -41.96
C HIS A 64 12.81 -18.35 -40.56
N ALA A 65 14.10 -18.71 -40.45
CA ALA A 65 14.75 -18.87 -39.15
C ALA A 65 14.85 -17.53 -38.40
N LEU A 66 15.13 -16.42 -39.11
CA LEU A 66 15.18 -15.08 -38.54
C LEU A 66 13.79 -14.58 -38.10
N ASP A 67 12.74 -14.83 -38.90
CA ASP A 67 11.36 -14.50 -38.53
C ASP A 67 10.91 -15.28 -37.28
N ALA A 68 11.20 -16.57 -37.21
CA ALA A 68 10.93 -17.39 -36.03
C ALA A 68 11.70 -16.90 -34.79
N LEU A 69 12.96 -16.49 -34.94
CA LEU A 69 13.74 -15.88 -33.88
C LEU A 69 13.12 -14.57 -33.37
N ASN A 70 12.78 -13.66 -34.28
CA ASN A 70 12.19 -12.38 -33.91
C ASN A 70 10.84 -12.55 -33.21
N LYS A 71 10.01 -13.48 -33.70
CA LYS A 71 8.73 -13.83 -33.05
C LYS A 71 8.94 -14.38 -31.64
N LEU A 72 9.84 -15.34 -31.46
CA LEU A 72 10.11 -15.90 -30.14
C LEU A 72 10.73 -14.87 -29.19
N GLN A 73 11.64 -14.02 -29.69
CA GLN A 73 12.21 -12.91 -28.92
C GLN A 73 11.13 -11.92 -28.46
N GLY A 74 10.16 -11.59 -29.33
CA GLY A 74 8.99 -10.78 -28.98
C GLY A 74 8.13 -11.44 -27.90
N GLN A 75 7.85 -12.73 -28.01
CA GLN A 75 7.11 -13.50 -27.00
C GLN A 75 7.84 -13.53 -25.65
N ILE A 76 9.16 -13.71 -25.65
CA ILE A 76 9.97 -13.70 -24.42
C ILE A 76 9.96 -12.30 -23.77
N ASN A 77 10.04 -11.23 -24.57
CA ASN A 77 9.95 -9.87 -24.05
C ASN A 77 8.58 -9.59 -23.42
N GLN A 78 7.49 -10.00 -24.08
CA GLN A 78 6.14 -9.90 -23.53
C GLN A 78 6.00 -10.72 -22.24
N ALA A 79 6.51 -11.95 -22.22
CA ALA A 79 6.52 -12.80 -21.03
C ALA A 79 7.32 -12.16 -19.88
N ARG A 80 8.44 -11.48 -20.15
CA ARG A 80 9.19 -10.74 -19.11
C ARG A 80 8.39 -9.59 -18.52
N GLN A 81 7.65 -8.86 -19.35
CA GLN A 81 6.78 -7.79 -18.89
C GLN A 81 5.64 -8.36 -18.02
N GLU A 82 4.94 -9.39 -18.50
CA GLU A 82 3.90 -10.08 -17.74
C GLU A 82 4.44 -10.66 -16.41
N SER A 83 5.66 -11.21 -16.41
CA SER A 83 6.33 -11.71 -15.21
C SER A 83 6.57 -10.60 -14.17
N SER A 84 7.03 -9.42 -14.63
CA SER A 84 7.21 -8.24 -13.80
C SER A 84 5.88 -7.79 -13.19
N ASP A 85 4.82 -7.72 -14.00
CA ASP A 85 3.50 -7.27 -13.55
C ASP A 85 2.86 -8.24 -12.56
N LEU A 86 2.92 -9.55 -12.83
CA LEU A 86 2.45 -10.60 -11.91
C LEU A 86 3.23 -10.59 -10.59
N THR A 87 4.54 -10.35 -10.63
CA THR A 87 5.37 -10.22 -9.42
C THR A 87 4.95 -9.00 -8.60
N ARG A 88 4.70 -7.86 -9.27
CA ARG A 88 4.19 -6.65 -8.62
C ARG A 88 2.82 -6.89 -7.97
N MET A 89 1.91 -7.62 -8.62
CA MET A 89 0.60 -8.00 -8.06
C MET A 89 0.71 -8.88 -6.82
N LEU A 90 1.60 -9.86 -6.84
CA LEU A 90 1.80 -10.75 -5.71
C LEU A 90 2.33 -9.98 -4.50
N ASN A 91 3.32 -9.12 -4.74
CA ASN A 91 3.91 -8.29 -3.70
C ASN A 91 2.90 -7.25 -3.15
N SER A 92 2.07 -6.66 -4.00
CA SER A 92 1.03 -5.71 -3.55
C SER A 92 -0.05 -6.39 -2.72
N GLY A 93 -0.41 -7.64 -3.05
CA GLY A 93 -1.34 -8.44 -2.26
C GLY A 93 -0.81 -8.77 -0.86
N GLU A 94 0.46 -9.15 -0.74
CA GLU A 94 1.12 -9.39 0.55
C GLU A 94 1.25 -8.09 1.34
N THR A 95 1.67 -7.00 0.69
CA THR A 95 1.78 -5.67 1.32
C THR A 95 0.43 -5.21 1.87
N LEU A 96 -0.66 -5.37 1.11
CA LEU A 96 -2.01 -5.03 1.55
C LEU A 96 -2.47 -5.90 2.73
N ALA A 97 -2.16 -7.19 2.74
CA ALA A 97 -2.50 -8.08 3.83
C ALA A 97 -1.77 -7.67 5.13
N ASN A 98 -0.47 -7.39 5.03
CA ASN A 98 0.36 -6.94 6.14
C ASN A 98 -0.11 -5.57 6.67
N ALA A 99 -0.39 -4.61 5.78
CA ALA A 99 -0.88 -3.29 6.16
C ALA A 99 -2.26 -3.36 6.84
N ARG A 100 -3.16 -4.24 6.36
CA ARG A 100 -4.45 -4.50 7.03
C ARG A 100 -4.29 -5.11 8.42
N GLN A 101 -3.34 -6.02 8.59
CA GLN A 101 -3.06 -6.59 9.89
C GLN A 101 -2.49 -5.54 10.84
N ALA A 102 -1.50 -4.76 10.38
CA ALA A 102 -0.94 -3.65 11.14
C ALA A 102 -2.01 -2.62 11.54
N TRP A 103 -2.97 -2.33 10.65
CA TRP A 103 -4.10 -1.44 10.96
C TRP A 103 -4.99 -2.00 12.08
N ARG A 104 -5.30 -3.31 12.05
CA ARG A 104 -6.10 -3.96 13.10
C ARG A 104 -5.37 -3.91 14.45
N ASP A 105 -4.09 -4.28 14.45
CA ASP A 105 -3.28 -4.29 15.67
C ASP A 105 -3.16 -2.86 16.26
N ALA A 106 -3.02 -1.84 15.40
CA ALA A 106 -3.01 -0.43 15.80
C ALA A 106 -4.38 0.04 16.32
N ALA A 107 -5.48 -0.38 15.69
CA ALA A 107 -6.83 -0.06 16.15
C ALA A 107 -7.13 -0.68 17.52
N ASP A 108 -6.74 -1.93 17.75
CA ASP A 108 -6.89 -2.60 19.05
C ASP A 108 -6.02 -1.91 20.14
N ALA A 109 -4.81 -1.49 19.78
CA ALA A 109 -3.96 -0.68 20.66
C ALA A 109 -4.60 0.68 20.99
N GLN A 110 -5.26 1.32 20.02
CA GLN A 110 -5.96 2.59 20.21
C GLN A 110 -7.15 2.43 21.16
N VAL A 111 -7.96 1.38 21.02
CA VAL A 111 -9.07 1.06 21.94
C VAL A 111 -8.54 0.84 23.36
N THR A 112 -7.46 0.05 23.50
CA THR A 112 -6.82 -0.22 24.78
C THR A 112 -6.29 1.05 25.43
N ALA A 113 -5.58 1.90 24.67
CA ALA A 113 -5.04 3.15 25.16
C ALA A 113 -6.14 4.16 25.53
N THR A 114 -7.23 4.21 24.78
CA THR A 114 -8.39 5.07 25.08
C THR A 114 -9.03 4.64 26.40
N ARG A 115 -9.23 3.33 26.60
CA ARG A 115 -9.78 2.81 27.85
C ARG A 115 -8.86 3.09 29.04
N ALA A 116 -7.54 2.90 28.87
CA ALA A 116 -6.57 3.21 29.91
C ALA A 116 -6.56 4.72 30.26
N ALA A 117 -6.73 5.60 29.28
CA ALA A 117 -6.84 7.04 29.50
C ALA A 117 -8.12 7.39 30.28
N GLN A 118 -9.25 6.77 29.91
CA GLN A 118 -10.52 6.93 30.61
C GLN A 118 -10.41 6.47 32.08
N ASP A 119 -9.89 5.26 32.31
CA ASP A 119 -9.70 4.70 33.65
C ASP A 119 -8.76 5.58 34.51
N ALA A 120 -7.74 6.18 33.89
CA ALA A 120 -6.82 7.09 34.57
C ALA A 120 -7.49 8.43 34.94
N GLN A 121 -8.34 8.97 34.06
CA GLN A 121 -9.12 10.19 34.33
C GLN A 121 -10.18 9.96 35.42
N ASP A 122 -10.88 8.83 35.37
CA ASP A 122 -11.86 8.44 36.39
C ASP A 122 -11.17 8.25 37.75
N GLY A 123 -9.98 7.62 37.75
CA GLY A 123 -9.13 7.49 38.94
C GLY A 123 -8.70 8.84 39.52
N MET A 124 -8.28 9.79 38.67
CA MET A 124 -7.93 11.15 39.10
C MET A 124 -9.14 11.90 39.67
N THR A 125 -10.31 11.73 39.06
CA THR A 125 -11.57 12.33 39.56
C THR A 125 -11.93 11.79 40.94
N ALA A 126 -11.79 10.48 41.15
CA ALA A 126 -12.01 9.85 42.46
C ALA A 126 -11.00 10.33 43.53
N ILE A 127 -9.72 10.48 43.16
CA ILE A 127 -8.67 11.01 44.05
C ILE A 127 -8.98 12.46 44.45
N ASN A 128 -9.40 13.30 43.50
CA ASN A 128 -9.77 14.69 43.78
C ASN A 128 -11.00 14.78 44.69
N ALA A 129 -12.00 13.91 44.48
CA ALA A 129 -13.16 13.83 45.37
C ALA A 129 -12.76 13.39 46.80
N ALA A 130 -11.86 12.41 46.93
CA ALA A 130 -11.33 11.99 48.23
C ALA A 130 -10.53 13.09 48.92
N LEU A 131 -9.72 13.85 48.16
CA LEU A 131 -8.97 15.00 48.67
C LEU A 131 -9.92 16.06 49.24
N GLU A 132 -10.99 16.37 48.51
CA GLU A 132 -11.97 17.37 48.98
C GLU A 132 -12.72 16.89 50.23
N ALA A 133 -13.09 15.61 50.29
CA ALA A 133 -13.70 15.02 51.48
C ALA A 133 -12.77 15.07 52.70
N GLU A 134 -11.46 14.78 52.53
CA GLU A 134 -10.50 14.88 53.64
C GLU A 134 -10.22 16.34 54.05
N LYS A 135 -10.22 17.31 53.11
CA LYS A 135 -10.15 18.75 53.44
C LYS A 135 -11.35 19.22 54.27
N GLN A 136 -12.55 18.73 53.95
CA GLN A 136 -13.75 19.02 54.75
C GLN A 136 -13.63 18.42 56.17
N LYS A 137 -13.11 17.20 56.30
CA LYS A 137 -12.83 16.58 57.61
C LYS A 137 -11.79 17.35 58.40
N ALA A 138 -10.70 17.80 57.78
CA ALA A 138 -9.68 18.63 58.42
C ALA A 138 -10.28 19.96 58.91
N THR A 139 -11.14 20.59 58.10
CA THR A 139 -11.84 21.83 58.49
C THR A 139 -12.75 21.60 59.69
N ALA A 140 -13.57 20.55 59.65
CA ALA A 140 -14.47 20.19 60.76
C ALA A 140 -13.68 19.85 62.04
N ALA A 141 -12.59 19.08 61.93
CA ALA A 141 -11.73 18.74 63.05
C ALA A 141 -11.03 19.96 63.65
N SER A 142 -10.59 20.92 62.81
CA SER A 142 -10.00 22.18 63.29
C SER A 142 -11.02 23.04 64.04
N LEU A 143 -12.25 23.15 63.54
CA LEU A 143 -13.33 23.86 64.25
C LEU A 143 -13.65 23.18 65.60
N LEU A 144 -13.75 21.85 65.61
CA LEU A 144 -13.99 21.08 66.82
C LEU A 144 -12.85 21.27 67.84
N GLN A 145 -11.60 21.26 67.38
CA GLN A 145 -10.44 21.47 68.24
C GLN A 145 -10.47 22.86 68.88
N ARG A 146 -10.79 23.91 68.10
CA ARG A 146 -10.94 25.28 68.64
C ARG A 146 -12.06 25.36 69.66
N ALA A 147 -13.23 24.79 69.37
CA ALA A 147 -14.36 24.76 70.29
C ALA A 147 -14.04 24.02 71.59
N ALA A 148 -13.42 22.84 71.49
CA ALA A 148 -12.99 22.05 72.64
C ALA A 148 -11.93 22.79 73.48
N THR A 149 -10.99 23.48 72.83
CA THR A 149 -9.98 24.31 73.52
C THR A 149 -10.64 25.46 74.29
N LEU A 150 -11.61 26.16 73.68
CA LEU A 150 -12.34 27.23 74.35
C LEU A 150 -13.17 26.71 75.54
N ALA A 151 -13.82 25.55 75.38
CA ALA A 151 -14.57 24.90 76.45
C ALA A 151 -13.67 24.48 77.62
N GLU A 152 -12.49 23.91 77.35
CA GLU A 152 -11.49 23.55 78.35
C GLU A 152 -10.93 24.77 79.09
N LEU A 153 -10.82 25.93 78.42
CA LEU A 153 -10.43 27.21 79.02
C LEU A 153 -11.58 27.95 79.73
N GLY A 154 -12.81 27.41 79.69
CA GLY A 154 -13.99 27.99 80.33
C GLY A 154 -14.67 29.13 79.53
N PHE A 155 -14.32 29.32 78.26
CA PHE A 155 -14.83 30.39 77.40
C PHE A 155 -15.86 29.89 76.35
N GLY A 156 -16.68 28.88 76.68
CA GLY A 156 -17.70 28.37 75.76
C GLY A 156 -18.57 27.26 76.35
N ASP A 157 -19.50 26.77 75.53
CA ASP A 157 -20.37 25.64 75.88
C ASP A 157 -19.57 24.33 76.01
N LYS A 158 -20.06 23.40 76.84
CA LYS A 158 -19.44 22.07 76.98
C LYS A 158 -19.46 21.32 75.65
N VAL A 159 -18.28 20.89 75.20
CA VAL A 159 -18.11 20.03 74.03
C VAL A 159 -17.83 18.60 74.52
N GLU A 160 -18.41 17.59 73.89
CA GLU A 160 -18.24 16.18 74.29
C GLU A 160 -16.83 15.62 74.04
N THR A 161 -16.03 16.31 73.22
CA THR A 161 -14.69 15.88 72.80
C THR A 161 -13.63 16.80 73.38
N THR A 162 -12.49 16.24 73.80
CA THR A 162 -11.34 17.03 74.29
C THR A 162 -10.55 17.66 73.14
N ALA A 163 -9.84 18.75 73.41
CA ALA A 163 -8.98 19.42 72.44
C ALA A 163 -7.90 18.48 71.90
N ALA A 164 -7.35 17.61 72.75
CA ALA A 164 -6.36 16.61 72.36
C ALA A 164 -6.93 15.53 71.42
N ALA A 165 -8.16 15.07 71.66
CA ALA A 165 -8.82 14.10 70.79
C ALA A 165 -9.19 14.71 69.42
N ALA A 166 -9.69 15.95 69.41
CA ALA A 166 -9.95 16.69 68.18
C ALA A 166 -8.67 17.00 67.38
N GLY A 167 -7.56 17.29 68.07
CA GLY A 167 -6.24 17.45 67.47
C GLY A 167 -5.77 16.18 66.73
N LYS A 168 -5.97 14.99 67.31
CA LYS A 168 -5.65 13.73 66.62
C LYS A 168 -6.48 13.50 65.35
N LEU A 169 -7.73 13.94 65.32
CA LEU A 169 -8.56 13.87 64.12
C LEU A 169 -8.03 14.80 63.02
N LEU A 170 -7.61 16.01 63.40
CA LEU A 170 -6.99 16.96 62.48
C LEU A 170 -5.67 16.42 61.91
N ASP A 171 -4.80 15.88 62.75
CA ASP A 171 -3.52 15.31 62.33
C ASP A 171 -3.72 14.14 61.35
N ASN A 172 -4.70 13.25 61.63
CA ASN A 172 -5.01 12.13 60.75
C ASN A 172 -5.58 12.59 59.39
N ALA A 173 -6.46 13.60 59.39
CA ALA A 173 -6.97 14.19 58.14
C ALA A 173 -5.85 14.84 57.32
N ASN A 174 -4.96 15.61 57.97
CA ASN A 174 -3.81 16.23 57.32
C ASN A 174 -2.84 15.18 56.74
N LEU A 175 -2.56 14.10 57.48
CA LEU A 175 -1.68 13.04 57.00
C LEU A 175 -2.25 12.32 55.76
N LYS A 176 -3.58 12.16 55.69
CA LYS A 176 -4.25 11.64 54.47
C LYS A 176 -4.22 12.64 53.32
N ILE A 177 -4.42 13.93 53.58
CA ILE A 177 -4.30 14.99 52.58
C ILE A 177 -2.88 14.96 51.99
N ASP A 178 -1.85 14.88 52.84
CA ASP A 178 -0.46 14.83 52.40
C ASP A 178 -0.17 13.57 51.56
N ALA A 179 -0.69 12.40 51.95
CA ALA A 179 -0.57 11.18 51.15
C ALA A 179 -1.26 11.31 49.78
N LEU A 180 -2.44 11.95 49.73
CA LEU A 180 -3.13 12.19 48.46
C LEU A 180 -2.36 13.16 47.55
N LEU A 181 -1.84 14.26 48.12
CA LEU A 181 -1.12 15.30 47.37
C LEU A 181 0.27 14.83 46.90
N ASN A 182 1.01 14.12 47.75
CA ASN A 182 2.41 13.78 47.48
C ASN A 182 2.59 12.43 46.76
N ASP A 183 1.65 11.49 46.94
CA ASP A 183 1.75 10.15 46.35
C ASP A 183 0.67 9.90 45.31
N ALA A 184 -0.61 10.00 45.69
CA ALA A 184 -1.71 9.54 44.85
C ALA A 184 -1.91 10.38 43.59
N ILE A 185 -1.91 11.71 43.72
CA ILE A 185 -2.08 12.64 42.58
C ILE A 185 -0.91 12.51 41.58
N PRO A 186 0.37 12.58 42.00
CA PRO A 186 1.49 12.39 41.08
C PRO A 186 1.47 11.03 40.38
N ALA A 187 1.12 9.96 41.09
CA ALA A 187 0.99 8.63 40.51
C ALA A 187 -0.14 8.55 39.46
N ALA A 188 -1.29 9.18 39.74
CA ALA A 188 -2.39 9.27 38.79
C ALA A 188 -2.04 10.12 37.57
N GLN A 189 -1.36 11.25 37.76
CA GLN A 189 -0.90 12.10 36.66
C GLN A 189 0.07 11.34 35.74
N LYS A 190 1.02 10.60 36.33
CA LYS A 190 1.94 9.75 35.55
C LYS A 190 1.19 8.71 34.72
N ARG A 191 0.11 8.11 35.24
CA ARG A 191 -0.72 7.16 34.48
C ARG A 191 -1.45 7.85 33.32
N ILE A 192 -1.98 9.06 33.54
CA ILE A 192 -2.59 9.86 32.47
C ILE A 192 -1.57 10.17 31.37
N ASP A 193 -0.36 10.59 31.74
CA ASP A 193 0.69 10.91 30.76
C ASP A 193 1.13 9.68 29.96
N GLN A 194 1.23 8.51 30.62
CA GLN A 194 1.51 7.23 29.96
C GLN A 194 0.39 6.83 28.99
N ALA A 195 -0.87 6.97 29.39
CA ALA A 195 -2.02 6.65 28.54
C ALA A 195 -2.11 7.59 27.33
N ASN A 196 -1.86 8.89 27.52
CA ASN A 196 -1.79 9.87 26.43
C ASN A 196 -0.65 9.57 25.45
N THR A 197 0.51 9.15 25.97
CA THR A 197 1.64 8.73 25.12
C THR A 197 1.27 7.51 24.28
N ALA A 198 0.62 6.51 24.89
CA ALA A 198 0.15 5.33 24.19
C ALA A 198 -0.89 5.66 23.10
N LEU A 199 -1.81 6.59 23.38
CA LEU A 199 -2.79 7.08 22.40
C LEU A 199 -2.13 7.71 21.18
N VAL A 200 -1.14 8.59 21.39
CA VAL A 200 -0.39 9.23 20.30
C VAL A 200 0.37 8.21 19.46
N GLN A 201 0.96 7.20 20.11
CA GLN A 201 1.66 6.13 19.39
C GLN A 201 0.71 5.26 18.57
N ALA A 202 -0.45 4.90 19.14
CA ALA A 202 -1.47 4.13 18.45
C ALA A 202 -2.03 4.90 17.24
N ASP A 203 -2.38 6.18 17.39
CA ASP A 203 -2.86 7.02 16.28
C ASP A 203 -1.82 7.13 15.16
N LYS A 204 -0.53 7.32 15.51
CA LYS A 204 0.55 7.33 14.52
C LYS A 204 0.67 6.01 13.76
N ALA A 205 0.53 4.88 14.46
CA ALA A 205 0.57 3.55 13.84
C ALA A 205 -0.62 3.32 12.92
N THR A 206 -1.83 3.72 13.34
CA THR A 206 -3.05 3.64 12.52
C THR A 206 -2.89 4.43 11.21
N ARG A 207 -2.44 5.69 11.29
CA ARG A 207 -2.23 6.53 10.09
C ARG A 207 -1.16 5.97 9.16
N ALA A 208 -0.10 5.38 9.70
CA ALA A 208 0.94 4.73 8.90
C ALA A 208 0.37 3.52 8.14
N ALA A 209 -0.40 2.67 8.82
CA ALA A 209 -1.05 1.52 8.20
C ALA A 209 -2.09 1.94 7.15
N GLU A 210 -2.86 3.00 7.39
CA GLU A 210 -3.79 3.58 6.39
C GLU A 210 -3.06 4.07 5.14
N ALA A 211 -1.94 4.77 5.30
CA ALA A 211 -1.13 5.22 4.17
C ALA A 211 -0.59 4.04 3.35
N GLU A 212 -0.16 2.96 4.01
CA GLU A 212 0.29 1.73 3.33
C GLU A 212 -0.85 1.02 2.59
N ILE A 213 -2.05 0.95 3.19
CA ILE A 213 -3.25 0.41 2.54
C ILE A 213 -3.59 1.23 1.28
N LEU A 214 -3.59 2.56 1.38
CA LEU A 214 -3.86 3.44 0.24
C LEU A 214 -2.82 3.26 -0.87
N LYS A 215 -1.54 3.17 -0.51
CA LYS A 215 -0.45 2.91 -1.47
C LYS A 215 -0.63 1.56 -2.17
N ALA A 216 -0.88 0.50 -1.40
CA ALA A 216 -1.11 -0.83 -1.97
C ALA A 216 -2.35 -0.85 -2.89
N HIS A 217 -3.39 -0.08 -2.58
CA HIS A 217 -4.56 0.09 -3.44
C HIS A 217 -4.23 0.85 -4.73
N ALA A 218 -3.45 1.94 -4.66
CA ALA A 218 -3.00 2.68 -5.84
C ALA A 218 -2.16 1.80 -6.77
N ASP A 219 -1.20 1.06 -6.22
CA ASP A 219 -0.36 0.12 -6.99
C ASP A 219 -1.21 -0.97 -7.66
N CYS A 220 -2.27 -1.44 -7.01
CA CYS A 220 -3.22 -2.39 -7.62
C CYS A 220 -4.09 -1.74 -8.72
N ALA A 221 -4.49 -0.48 -8.55
CA ALA A 221 -5.37 0.24 -9.47
C ALA A 221 -4.64 0.64 -10.76
N GLU A 222 -3.43 1.19 -10.67
CA GLU A 222 -2.60 1.49 -11.84
C GLU A 222 -2.35 0.24 -12.67
N LEU A 223 -2.14 -0.89 -12.01
CA LEU A 223 -1.88 -2.15 -12.68
C LEU A 223 -3.14 -2.77 -13.29
N ALA A 224 -4.30 -2.66 -12.63
CA ALA A 224 -5.58 -3.07 -13.22
C ALA A 224 -5.90 -2.24 -14.48
N LEU A 225 -5.53 -0.95 -14.49
CA LEU A 225 -5.70 -0.07 -15.63
C LEU A 225 -4.71 -0.39 -16.77
N ALA A 226 -3.47 -0.74 -16.44
CA ALA A 226 -2.47 -1.19 -17.40
C ALA A 226 -2.86 -2.52 -18.07
N VAL A 227 -3.34 -3.49 -17.30
CA VAL A 227 -3.84 -4.78 -17.82
C VAL A 227 -5.08 -4.58 -18.70
N ALA A 228 -6.03 -3.74 -18.26
CA ALA A 228 -7.23 -3.44 -19.05
C ALA A 228 -6.89 -2.70 -20.36
N ALA A 229 -5.87 -1.83 -20.35
CA ALA A 229 -5.40 -1.15 -21.55
C ALA A 229 -4.72 -2.11 -22.54
N GLU A 230 -3.88 -3.03 -22.06
CA GLU A 230 -3.23 -4.04 -22.92
C GLU A 230 -4.25 -5.04 -23.49
N ASP A 231 -5.23 -5.48 -22.69
CA ASP A 231 -6.32 -6.34 -23.16
C ASP A 231 -7.21 -5.63 -24.19
N PHE A 232 -7.49 -4.33 -23.98
CA PHE A 232 -8.20 -3.52 -24.96
C PHE A 232 -7.41 -3.35 -26.25
N GLU A 233 -6.10 -3.09 -26.17
CA GLU A 233 -5.21 -2.97 -27.33
C GLU A 233 -5.13 -4.28 -28.13
N LYS A 234 -4.99 -5.44 -27.46
CA LYS A 234 -5.06 -6.76 -28.10
C LYS A 234 -6.40 -6.99 -28.79
N LEU A 235 -7.49 -6.58 -28.15
CA LEU A 235 -8.84 -6.74 -28.69
C LEU A 235 -9.06 -5.85 -29.92
N VAL A 236 -8.58 -4.60 -29.88
CA VAL A 236 -8.56 -3.64 -31.00
C VAL A 236 -7.68 -4.15 -32.15
N LEU A 237 -6.49 -4.67 -31.87
CA LEU A 237 -5.59 -5.26 -32.87
C LEU A 237 -6.20 -6.51 -33.51
N SER A 238 -6.85 -7.39 -32.73
CA SER A 238 -7.55 -8.56 -33.26
C SER A 238 -8.78 -8.18 -34.10
N PHE A 239 -9.48 -7.10 -33.71
CA PHE A 239 -10.59 -6.53 -34.47
C PHE A 239 -10.09 -5.95 -35.80
N HIS A 240 -8.98 -5.21 -35.81
CA HIS A 240 -8.36 -4.71 -37.03
C HIS A 240 -7.82 -5.82 -37.92
N ALA A 241 -7.18 -6.84 -37.36
CA ALA A 241 -6.71 -8.01 -38.10
C ALA A 241 -7.88 -8.79 -38.72
N SER A 242 -8.97 -8.98 -37.97
CA SER A 242 -10.21 -9.61 -38.46
C SER A 242 -10.90 -8.77 -39.54
N ARG A 243 -10.85 -7.44 -39.42
CA ARG A 243 -11.36 -6.52 -40.45
C ARG A 243 -10.51 -6.56 -41.71
N ILE A 244 -9.19 -6.60 -41.60
CA ILE A 244 -8.28 -6.74 -42.75
C ILE A 244 -8.48 -8.10 -43.44
N ALA A 245 -8.67 -9.18 -42.66
CA ALA A 245 -8.96 -10.51 -43.19
C ALA A 245 -10.36 -10.60 -43.85
N ALA A 246 -11.37 -9.93 -43.30
CA ALA A 246 -12.73 -9.90 -43.84
C ALA A 246 -12.89 -8.99 -45.07
N PHE A 247 -12.04 -7.96 -45.21
CA PHE A 247 -12.10 -6.97 -46.30
C PHE A 247 -10.89 -7.02 -47.24
N GLY A 248 -10.14 -8.12 -47.25
CA GLY A 248 -8.97 -8.34 -48.12
C GLY A 248 -9.21 -8.15 -49.62
N ASP A 249 -10.47 -8.10 -50.05
CA ASP A 249 -10.87 -7.83 -51.44
C ASP A 249 -11.50 -6.44 -51.69
N PHE A 250 -11.77 -5.64 -50.66
CA PHE A 250 -12.35 -4.29 -50.79
C PHE A 250 -11.32 -3.15 -50.70
N GLY A 251 -10.04 -3.50 -50.52
CA GLY A 251 -8.94 -2.58 -50.20
C GLY A 251 -8.44 -1.67 -51.31
N ARG A 252 -8.99 -1.71 -52.54
CA ARG A 252 -8.56 -0.81 -53.64
C ARG A 252 -9.43 0.45 -53.81
N ARG A 253 -10.47 0.67 -52.99
CA ARG A 253 -11.36 1.85 -53.14
C ARG A 253 -11.39 2.80 -51.94
N VAL A 254 -10.62 2.56 -50.89
CA VAL A 254 -10.65 3.36 -49.64
C VAL A 254 -9.38 4.22 -49.46
N GLU A 255 -8.64 4.50 -50.52
CA GLU A 255 -7.59 5.55 -50.48
C GLU A 255 -8.18 6.98 -50.38
N HIS A 256 -9.50 7.14 -50.48
CA HIS A 256 -10.17 8.44 -50.38
C HIS A 256 -10.72 8.81 -48.99
N TYR A 257 -10.69 7.91 -47.99
CA TYR A 257 -11.29 8.17 -46.67
C TYR A 257 -10.28 8.36 -45.53
N THR A 258 -8.99 8.06 -45.75
CA THR A 258 -7.93 8.22 -44.74
C THR A 258 -7.51 9.67 -44.52
N VAL A 259 -7.71 10.55 -45.51
CA VAL A 259 -7.32 11.97 -45.39
C VAL A 259 -8.29 12.79 -44.51
N VAL A 260 -9.51 12.30 -44.27
CA VAL A 260 -10.55 13.05 -43.54
C VAL A 260 -10.60 12.73 -42.03
N ASN A 261 -9.97 11.63 -41.58
CA ASN A 261 -9.97 11.26 -40.16
C ASN A 261 -8.70 11.65 -39.40
N ASP A 262 -7.53 11.72 -40.04
CA ASP A 262 -6.30 12.18 -39.37
C ASP A 262 -6.41 13.65 -38.93
N THR A 263 -7.08 14.48 -39.73
CA THR A 263 -7.35 15.88 -39.38
C THR A 263 -8.35 16.03 -38.23
N ARG A 264 -9.23 15.04 -37.99
CA ARG A 264 -10.23 15.12 -36.91
C ARG A 264 -9.64 14.74 -35.55
N PHE A 265 -8.69 13.82 -35.52
CA PHE A 265 -8.00 13.44 -34.28
C PHE A 265 -6.99 14.51 -33.82
N GLU A 266 -6.32 15.20 -34.74
CA GLU A 266 -5.44 16.33 -34.38
C GLU A 266 -6.24 17.52 -33.80
N ILE A 267 -7.41 17.84 -34.37
CA ILE A 267 -8.28 18.92 -33.86
C ILE A 267 -8.85 18.60 -32.46
N GLU A 268 -9.23 17.35 -32.20
CA GLU A 268 -9.76 16.96 -30.88
C GLU A 268 -8.65 16.93 -29.81
N ALA A 269 -7.42 16.54 -30.19
CA ALA A 269 -6.25 16.55 -29.31
C ALA A 269 -5.80 17.98 -28.94
N GLU A 270 -5.86 18.93 -29.89
CA GLU A 270 -5.58 20.34 -29.60
C GLU A 270 -6.68 20.98 -28.73
N ARG A 271 -7.95 20.61 -28.93
CA ARG A 271 -9.05 21.10 -28.07
C ARG A 271 -8.91 20.64 -26.62
N ILE A 272 -8.48 19.39 -26.40
CA ILE A 272 -8.23 18.84 -25.06
C ILE A 272 -7.03 19.52 -24.40
N ARG A 273 -5.97 19.85 -25.14
CA ARG A 273 -4.83 20.63 -24.60
C ARG A 273 -5.24 22.05 -24.23
N ALA A 274 -6.00 22.74 -25.08
CA ALA A 274 -6.48 24.09 -24.79
C ALA A 274 -7.42 24.16 -23.57
N GLN A 275 -8.24 23.12 -23.34
CA GLN A 275 -9.09 23.02 -22.15
C GLN A 275 -8.31 22.70 -20.87
N ALA A 276 -7.21 21.96 -20.97
CA ALA A 276 -6.31 21.70 -19.84
C ALA A 276 -5.50 22.95 -19.43
N GLU A 277 -5.18 23.82 -20.38
CA GLU A 277 -4.43 25.07 -20.12
C GLU A 277 -5.32 26.22 -19.58
N GLN A 278 -6.64 26.17 -19.81
CA GLN A 278 -7.59 27.16 -19.29
C GLN A 278 -8.25 26.75 -17.95
N GLY A 279 -7.87 25.60 -17.39
CA GLY A 279 -8.39 25.06 -16.14
C GLY A 279 -7.52 25.34 -14.89
N ASN A 280 -6.84 26.48 -14.85
CA ASN A 280 -6.16 27.05 -13.67
C ASN A 280 -6.74 28.41 -13.31
#